data_AF-X1LQZ7-F1
#
_entry.id   AF-X1LQZ7-F1
#
_cell.length_a   1.000
_cell.length_b   1.000
_cell.length_c   1.000
_cell.angle_alpha   90.00
_cell.angle_beta   90.00
_cell.angle_gamma   90.00
#
_symmetry.space_group_name_H-M   'P 1'
#
loop_
_entity.id
_entity.type
_entity.pdbx_description
1 polymer ?
#
loop_
_entity_poly.entity_id
_entity_poly.type
_entity_poly.pdbx_seq_one_letter_code
_entity_poly.pdbx_strand_id
1 'polypeptide(L)'
;MLRSFKIICPFCEDFYAFPDNFDEIYRCRCGAVYKITWQSDMEDSMNQLTNFFLKDGESLRNRAENNILCHAVVYEDIQELIRMKTEYEAVKYIRRIQSFDQNFPQKVGLIWLGNYKREHLCF
;
A
#
# COMPACT_ATOMS: atom_id res chain seq x y z
N MET A 1 7.50 25.36 1.68
CA MET A 1 7.80 23.94 1.94
C MET A 1 6.62 23.13 1.43
N LEU A 2 6.79 22.30 0.38
CA LEU A 2 5.69 21.45 -0.12
C LEU A 2 5.37 20.41 0.97
N ARG A 3 4.12 20.32 1.43
CA ARG A 3 3.67 19.16 2.20
C ARG A 3 3.73 17.96 1.27
N SER A 4 4.53 16.95 1.63
CA SER A 4 4.58 15.66 0.96
C SER A 4 3.73 14.67 1.75
N PHE A 5 2.68 14.12 1.15
CA PHE A 5 1.92 13.02 1.74
C PHE A 5 2.78 11.76 1.63
N LYS A 6 2.99 11.10 2.77
CA LYS A 6 3.82 9.91 2.88
C LYS A 6 3.02 8.78 3.49
N ILE A 7 3.29 7.56 3.05
CA ILE A 7 2.78 6.33 3.63
C ILE A 7 3.91 5.68 4.41
N ILE A 8 3.60 5.16 5.59
CA ILE A 8 4.54 4.45 6.46
C ILE A 8 4.35 2.95 6.26
N CYS A 9 5.45 2.23 6.04
CA CYS A 9 5.41 0.78 6.01
C CYS A 9 5.19 0.24 7.42
N PRO A 10 4.15 -0.57 7.69
CA PRO A 10 3.87 -1.09 9.03
C PRO A 10 4.86 -2.17 9.49
N PHE A 11 5.78 -2.61 8.62
CA PHE A 11 6.75 -3.67 8.93
C PHE A 11 8.17 -3.18 9.23
N CYS A 12 8.55 -2.00 8.75
CA CYS A 12 9.91 -1.45 8.93
C CYS A 12 9.93 0.06 9.13
N GLU A 13 8.76 0.69 9.23
CA GLU A 13 8.57 2.12 9.51
C GLU A 13 9.18 3.09 8.48
N ASP A 14 9.69 2.57 7.36
CA ASP A 14 10.17 3.37 6.23
C ASP A 14 9.03 4.16 5.58
N PHE A 15 9.37 5.32 5.01
CA PHE A 15 8.42 6.23 4.39
C PHE A 15 8.46 6.16 2.86
N TYR A 16 7.28 6.11 2.25
CA TYR A 16 7.10 6.10 0.80
C TYR A 16 6.23 7.29 0.37
N ALA A 17 6.42 7.76 -0.86
CA ALA A 17 5.52 8.73 -1.45
C ALA A 17 4.11 8.13 -1.54
N PHE A 18 3.08 8.98 -1.40
CA PHE A 18 1.72 8.55 -1.64
C PHE A 18 1.57 8.09 -3.11
N PRO A 19 1.04 6.88 -3.39
CA PRO A 19 0.86 6.37 -4.75
C PRO A 19 0.03 7.30 -5.63
N ASP A 20 0.50 7.52 -6.85
CA ASP A 20 -0.24 8.25 -7.87
C ASP A 20 -1.13 7.34 -8.71
N ASN A 21 -0.85 6.02 -8.75
CA ASN A 21 -1.63 5.02 -9.48
C ASN A 21 -2.16 3.93 -8.53
N PHE A 22 -3.48 3.80 -8.43
CA PHE A 22 -4.11 2.81 -7.55
C PHE A 22 -4.12 1.40 -8.14
N ASP A 23 -3.88 1.24 -9.44
CA ASP A 23 -3.83 -0.08 -10.06
C ASP A 23 -2.49 -0.80 -9.84
N GLU A 24 -1.45 -0.07 -9.42
CA GLU A 24 -0.10 -0.59 -9.24
C GLU A 24 0.12 -1.27 -7.87
N ILE A 25 1.00 -2.28 -7.88
CA ILE A 25 1.55 -2.88 -6.65
C ILE A 25 2.91 -2.26 -6.38
N TYR A 26 3.05 -1.67 -5.20
CA TYR A 26 4.27 -1.02 -4.75
C TYR A 26 5.08 -1.94 -3.84
N ARG A 27 6.40 -1.76 -3.83
CA ARG A 27 7.33 -2.57 -3.04
C ARG A 27 8.11 -1.71 -2.06
N CYS A 28 8.11 -2.16 -0.81
CA CYS A 28 8.95 -1.66 0.25
C CYS A 28 10.34 -2.30 0.21
N ARG A 29 11.36 -1.56 0.64
CA ARG A 29 12.74 -2.07 0.79
C ARG A 29 12.87 -3.25 1.74
N CYS A 30 11.95 -3.40 2.71
CA CYS A 30 11.92 -4.58 3.59
C CYS A 30 11.36 -5.84 2.92
N GLY A 31 10.88 -5.74 1.67
CA GLY A 31 10.24 -6.81 0.92
C GLY A 31 8.71 -6.83 1.04
N ALA A 32 8.11 -6.04 1.92
CA ALA A 32 6.66 -5.88 1.95
C ALA A 32 6.14 -5.25 0.66
N VAL A 33 4.90 -5.55 0.30
CA VAL A 33 4.21 -5.02 -0.87
C VAL A 33 2.90 -4.38 -0.44
N TYR A 34 2.46 -3.36 -1.17
CA TYR A 34 1.22 -2.66 -0.83
C TYR A 34 0.50 -2.11 -2.06
N LYS A 35 -0.81 -1.91 -1.91
CA LYS A 35 -1.68 -1.35 -2.96
C LYS A 35 -2.83 -0.58 -2.33
N ILE A 36 -3.23 0.51 -2.97
CA ILE A 36 -4.50 1.19 -2.70
C ILE A 36 -5.55 0.52 -3.59
N THR A 37 -6.70 0.15 -3.02
CA THR A 37 -7.76 -0.55 -3.76
C THR A 37 -9.13 -0.05 -3.33
N TRP A 38 -10.10 -0.12 -4.23
CA TRP A 38 -11.51 -0.02 -3.83
C TRP A 38 -11.84 -1.13 -2.84
N GLN A 39 -12.69 -0.82 -1.86
CA GLN A 39 -13.14 -1.78 -0.85
C GLN A 39 -13.95 -2.90 -1.50
N SER A 40 -14.64 -2.64 -2.60
CA SER A 40 -15.32 -3.67 -3.41
C SER A 40 -14.36 -4.72 -3.98
N ASP A 41 -13.10 -4.33 -4.21
CA ASP A 41 -12.10 -5.14 -4.92
C ASP A 41 -11.03 -5.67 -3.95
N MET A 42 -11.29 -5.58 -2.64
CA MET A 42 -10.29 -5.86 -1.60
C MET A 42 -9.82 -7.32 -1.62
N GLU A 43 -10.73 -8.27 -1.84
CA GLU A 43 -10.39 -9.71 -1.93
C GLU A 43 -9.51 -9.98 -3.16
N ASP A 44 -9.88 -9.46 -4.32
CA ASP A 44 -9.11 -9.60 -5.55
C ASP A 44 -7.74 -8.94 -5.44
N SER A 45 -7.67 -7.74 -4.85
CA SER A 45 -6.40 -7.05 -4.57
C SER A 45 -5.52 -7.82 -3.60
N MET A 46 -6.10 -8.46 -2.58
CA MET A 46 -5.35 -9.32 -1.66
C MET A 46 -4.76 -10.55 -2.37
N ASN A 47 -5.52 -11.15 -3.29
CA ASN A 47 -5.06 -12.26 -4.13
C ASN A 47 -3.93 -11.81 -5.07
N GLN A 48 -4.04 -10.62 -5.69
CA GLN A 48 -2.99 -10.05 -6.53
C GLN A 48 -1.70 -9.80 -5.74
N LEU A 49 -1.79 -9.18 -4.56
CA LEU A 49 -0.65 -8.93 -3.67
C LEU A 49 0.01 -10.23 -3.24
N THR A 50 -0.78 -11.25 -2.89
CA THR A 50 -0.27 -12.56 -2.49
C THR A 50 0.47 -13.24 -3.63
N ASN A 51 -0.12 -13.27 -4.83
CA ASN A 51 0.53 -13.83 -6.02
C ASN A 51 1.83 -13.08 -6.36
N PHE A 52 1.83 -11.76 -6.27
CA PHE A 52 3.01 -10.94 -6.53
C PHE A 52 4.12 -11.20 -5.51
N PHE A 53 3.78 -11.24 -4.21
CA PHE A 53 4.71 -11.50 -3.11
C PHE A 53 5.33 -12.91 -3.21
N LEU A 54 4.53 -13.92 -3.53
CA LEU A 54 4.99 -15.30 -3.65
C LEU A 54 5.86 -15.53 -4.89
N LYS A 55 5.46 -14.98 -6.05
CA LYS A 55 6.24 -15.10 -7.30
C LYS A 55 7.62 -14.46 -7.17
N ASP A 56 7.73 -13.34 -6.46
CA ASP A 56 9.02 -12.68 -6.22
C ASP A 56 9.91 -13.50 -5.26
N GLY A 57 9.30 -14.17 -4.29
CA GLY A 57 9.96 -15.10 -3.36
C GLY A 57 10.48 -16.38 -3.99
N GLU A 58 10.00 -16.77 -5.18
CA GLU A 58 10.57 -17.91 -5.93
C GLU A 58 11.99 -17.63 -6.44
N SER A 59 12.40 -16.36 -6.60
CA SER A 59 13.79 -16.01 -6.93
C SER A 59 14.78 -16.26 -5.78
N LEU A 60 14.29 -16.40 -4.54
CA LEU A 60 15.11 -16.57 -3.33
C LEU A 60 14.98 -17.96 -2.68
N ARG A 61 14.14 -18.85 -3.22
CA ARG A 61 13.88 -20.18 -2.65
C ARG A 61 14.91 -21.24 -3.08
N ASN A 62 16.15 -21.01 -2.66
CA ASN A 62 17.02 -22.07 -2.20
C ASN A 62 17.43 -21.72 -0.76
N ARG A 63 16.55 -22.03 0.21
CA ARG A 63 16.89 -22.54 1.55
C ARG A 63 15.71 -22.41 2.51
N ALA A 64 15.32 -23.58 3.02
CA ALA A 64 14.81 -23.84 4.36
C ALA A 64 13.45 -23.26 4.77
N GLU A 65 12.50 -24.19 4.91
CA GLU A 65 11.44 -24.21 5.92
C GLU A 65 10.19 -23.35 5.67
N ASN A 66 9.24 -24.02 5.04
CA ASN A 66 7.94 -23.56 4.58
C ASN A 66 6.96 -23.26 5.72
N ASN A 67 7.04 -22.04 6.26
CA ASN A 67 5.87 -21.33 6.80
C ASN A 67 6.08 -19.84 6.51
N ILE A 68 5.69 -19.38 5.32
CA ILE A 68 5.64 -17.95 5.05
C ILE A 68 4.48 -17.40 5.88
N LEU A 69 4.79 -16.87 7.07
CA LEU A 69 3.85 -16.12 7.89
C LEU A 69 3.66 -14.76 7.22
N CYS A 70 2.71 -14.71 6.28
CA CYS A 70 2.27 -13.47 5.66
C CYS A 70 1.35 -12.74 6.62
N HIS A 71 1.67 -11.48 6.90
CA HIS A 71 0.81 -10.58 7.65
C HIS A 71 0.19 -9.57 6.70
N ALA A 72 -1.12 -9.39 6.83
CA ALA A 72 -1.87 -8.36 6.14
C ALA A 72 -2.18 -7.20 7.09
N VAL A 73 -1.92 -5.97 6.68
CA VAL A 73 -2.38 -4.77 7.39
C VAL A 73 -3.27 -4.00 6.43
N VAL A 74 -4.52 -3.75 6.85
CA VAL A 74 -5.51 -3.04 6.06
C VAL A 74 -5.86 -1.73 6.76
N TYR A 75 -5.65 -0.62 6.07
CA TYR A 75 -6.16 0.68 6.47
C TYR A 75 -7.44 0.96 5.69
N GLU A 76 -8.59 0.83 6.35
CA GLU A 76 -9.91 0.95 5.72
C GLU A 76 -10.36 2.41 5.50
N ASP A 77 -9.68 3.38 6.13
CA ASP A 77 -10.07 4.79 6.09
C ASP A 77 -8.92 5.71 5.65
N ILE A 78 -8.38 5.43 4.46
CA ILE A 78 -7.42 6.35 3.81
C ILE A 78 -8.12 7.50 3.08
N GLN A 79 -9.45 7.58 3.13
CA GLN A 79 -10.25 8.59 2.43
C GLN A 79 -9.85 10.00 2.82
N GLU A 80 -9.66 10.22 4.12
CA GLU A 80 -9.28 11.53 4.63
C GLU A 80 -7.90 11.96 4.11
N LEU A 81 -6.93 11.03 4.05
CA LEU A 81 -5.61 11.29 3.48
C LEU A 81 -5.69 11.64 1.98
N ILE A 82 -6.53 10.94 1.21
CA ILE A 82 -6.75 11.20 -0.21
C ILE A 82 -7.45 12.54 -0.41
N ARG A 83 -8.47 12.84 0.40
CA ARG A 83 -9.20 14.11 0.39
C ARG A 83 -8.25 15.27 0.65
N MET A 84 -7.44 15.18 1.71
CA MET A 84 -6.44 16.20 2.05
C MET A 84 -5.39 16.38 0.95
N LYS A 85 -4.92 15.29 0.31
CA LYS A 85 -4.00 15.36 -0.84
C LYS A 85 -4.64 16.08 -2.02
N THR A 86 -5.86 15.67 -2.39
CA THR A 86 -6.62 16.24 -3.50
C THR A 86 -6.90 17.73 -3.30
N GLU A 87 -7.38 18.13 -2.11
CA GLU A 87 -7.62 19.54 -1.78
C GLU A 87 -6.33 20.36 -1.86
N TYR A 88 -5.22 19.83 -1.34
CA TYR A 88 -3.92 20.50 -1.38
C TYR A 88 -3.37 20.64 -2.81
N GLU A 89 -3.55 19.64 -3.65
CA GLU A 89 -3.14 19.66 -5.07
C GLU A 89 -4.03 20.59 -5.90
N ALA A 90 -5.34 20.61 -5.64
CA ALA A 90 -6.28 21.54 -6.28
C ALA A 90 -5.97 23.01 -5.93
N VAL A 91 -5.57 23.28 -4.68
CA VAL A 91 -5.12 24.62 -4.26
C VAL A 91 -3.82 25.03 -4.95
N LYS A 92 -2.96 24.07 -5.32
CA LYS A 92 -1.71 24.33 -6.05
C LYS A 92 -1.86 24.45 -7.56
N TYR A 93 -2.88 23.82 -8.14
CA TYR A 93 -3.11 23.76 -9.57
C TYR A 93 -4.53 24.21 -9.91
N ILE A 94 -4.70 25.48 -10.31
CA ILE A 94 -5.78 25.84 -11.22
C ILE A 94 -5.46 25.21 -12.59
N ARG A 95 -5.72 23.90 -12.72
CA ARG A 95 -6.17 23.17 -13.92
C ARG A 95 -5.79 21.68 -13.85
N ARG A 96 -6.84 20.88 -14.05
CA ARG A 96 -6.89 19.50 -14.57
C ARG A 96 -6.24 18.42 -13.70
N ILE A 97 -7.07 17.76 -12.89
CA ILE A 97 -7.04 16.31 -12.77
C ILE A 97 -8.46 15.80 -13.01
N GLN A 98 -8.58 14.90 -13.98
CA GLN A 98 -9.81 14.21 -14.35
C GLN A 98 -10.21 13.24 -13.23
N SER A 99 -11.49 13.29 -12.88
CA SER A 99 -12.30 12.21 -12.30
C SER A 99 -11.74 11.48 -11.07
N PHE A 100 -11.62 12.16 -9.94
CA PHE A 100 -12.20 11.59 -8.72
C PHE A 100 -13.64 12.08 -8.71
N ASP A 101 -14.58 11.22 -9.13
CA ASP A 101 -15.99 11.57 -9.09
C ASP A 101 -16.37 11.77 -7.61
N GLN A 102 -16.60 13.01 -7.22
CA GLN A 102 -16.97 13.40 -5.86
C GLN A 102 -18.31 12.78 -5.42
N ASN A 103 -19.03 12.10 -6.33
CA ASN A 103 -20.28 11.41 -6.08
C ASN A 103 -20.17 9.89 -5.90
N PHE A 104 -18.98 9.27 -5.90
CA PHE A 104 -18.88 7.82 -5.68
C PHE A 104 -18.65 7.47 -4.20
N PRO A 105 -19.59 6.82 -3.50
CA PRO A 105 -19.42 6.36 -2.12
C PRO A 105 -18.58 5.08 -2.05
N GLN A 106 -17.60 4.93 -2.95
CA GLN A 106 -16.70 3.78 -2.93
C GLN A 106 -15.50 4.11 -2.06
N LYS A 107 -15.49 3.53 -0.87
CA LYS A 107 -14.34 3.60 0.02
C LYS A 107 -13.18 2.87 -0.65
N VAL A 108 -11.99 3.46 -0.57
CA VAL A 108 -10.72 2.80 -0.84
C VAL A 108 -10.01 2.47 0.47
N GLY A 109 -9.28 1.37 0.44
CA GLY A 109 -8.38 0.93 1.50
C GLY A 109 -6.94 0.81 1.00
N LEU A 110 -6.00 0.79 1.93
CA LEU A 110 -4.60 0.49 1.67
C LEU A 110 -4.28 -0.88 2.30
N ILE A 111 -3.88 -1.82 1.46
CA ILE A 111 -3.50 -3.16 1.89
C ILE A 111 -1.98 -3.28 1.84
N TRP A 112 -1.41 -3.75 2.93
CA TRP A 112 -0.02 -4.17 3.03
C TRP A 112 0.07 -5.68 3.20
N LEU A 113 0.99 -6.30 2.50
CA LEU A 113 1.38 -7.68 2.67
C LEU A 113 2.88 -7.75 2.92
N GLY A 114 3.29 -8.40 4.00
CA GLY A 114 4.71 -8.53 4.32
C GLY A 114 4.97 -9.68 5.28
N ASN A 115 6.25 -9.95 5.49
CA ASN A 115 6.69 -10.86 6.54
C ASN A 115 7.07 -10.04 7.76
N TYR A 116 6.56 -10.40 8.94
CA TYR A 116 7.08 -9.86 10.19
C TYR A 116 8.50 -10.41 10.36
N LYS A 117 9.52 -9.65 9.92
CA LYS A 117 10.86 -9.92 10.45
C LYS A 117 10.77 -9.65 11.95
N ARG A 118 10.86 -10.73 12.74
CA ARG A 118 11.06 -10.66 14.18
C ARG A 118 12.34 -9.87 14.44
N GLU A 119 12.20 -8.57 14.67
CA GLU A 119 13.17 -7.80 15.45
C GLU A 119 12.96 -8.04 16.97
N HIS A 120 12.11 -8.99 17.36
CA HIS A 120 12.05 -9.54 18.72
C HIS A 120 13.00 -10.72 18.94
N LEU A 121 14.23 -10.62 18.41
CA LEU A 121 15.40 -11.28 19.00
C LEU A 121 16.40 -10.18 19.38
N CYS A 122 15.94 -9.22 20.19
CA CYS A 122 16.82 -8.65 21.18
C CYS A 122 17.02 -9.74 22.25
N PHE A 123 18.21 -10.32 22.27
CA PHE A 123 19.08 -10.69 23.42
C PHE A 123 20.07 -11.77 22.95
#